data_AF-A0AA90NYF0-F1
#
_entry.id   AF-A0AA90NYF0-F1
#
_cell.length_a   1.000
_cell.length_b   1.000
_cell.length_c   1.000
_cell.angle_alpha   90.00
_cell.angle_beta   90.00
_cell.angle_gamma   90.00
#
_symmetry.space_group_name_H-M   'P 1'
#
loop_
_entity.id
_entity.type
_entity.pdbx_description
1 polymer ?
#
loop_
_entity_poly.entity_id
_entity_poly.type
_entity_poly.pdbx_seq_one_letter_code
_entity_poly.pdbx_strand_id
1 'polypeptide(L)' 'MKYQQLTEGDRYMIVALKWQGLSFTDIATAIGKHRSTIYREFQRNTC' A
#
# COMPACT_ATOMS: atom_id res chain seq x y z
N MET A 1 8.60 13.70 9.36
CA MET A 1 7.60 12.62 9.12
C MET A 1 7.81 11.54 10.16
N LYS A 2 6.86 11.31 11.08
CA LYS A 2 6.91 10.13 11.95
C LYS A 2 6.77 8.89 11.06
N TYR A 3 7.65 7.91 11.23
CA TYR A 3 7.52 6.62 10.57
C TYR A 3 6.16 6.01 10.95
N GLN A 4 5.29 5.84 9.97
CA GLN A 4 4.04 5.10 10.15
C GLN A 4 4.24 3.71 9.59
N GLN A 5 4.26 2.73 10.49
CA GLN A 5 4.28 1.32 10.13
C GLN A 5 2.96 0.95 9.44
N LEU A 6 3.05 0.10 8.41
CA LEU A 6 1.87 -0.53 7.83
C LEU A 6 1.35 -1.57 8.81
N THR A 7 0.05 -1.49 9.09
CA THR A 7 -0.66 -2.53 9.81
C THR A 7 -0.89 -3.74 8.89
N GLU A 8 -1.26 -4.87 9.44
CA GLU A 8 -1.63 -6.04 8.65
C GLU A 8 -2.86 -5.77 7.77
N GLY A 9 -3.86 -5.06 8.29
CA GLY A 9 -5.02 -4.61 7.51
C GLY A 9 -4.64 -3.73 6.32
N ASP A 10 -3.68 -2.81 6.50
CA ASP A 10 -3.18 -1.99 5.40
C ASP A 10 -2.59 -2.85 4.28
N ARG A 11 -1.83 -3.91 4.63
CA ARG A 11 -1.23 -4.82 3.64
C ARG A 11 -2.28 -5.58 2.85
N TYR A 12 -3.30 -6.12 3.52
CA TYR A 12 -4.41 -6.79 2.85
C TYR A 12 -5.17 -5.84 1.93
N MET A 13 -5.44 -4.61 2.36
CA MET A 13 -6.06 -3.58 1.51
C MET A 13 -5.20 -3.25 0.29
N ILE A 14 -3.88 -3.09 0.44
CA ILE A 14 -2.97 -2.83 -0.68
C ILE A 14 -3.09 -3.91 -1.75
N VAL A 15 -3.03 -5.19 -1.35
CA VAL A 15 -3.11 -6.32 -2.29
C VAL A 15 -4.49 -6.39 -2.94
N ALA A 16 -5.56 -6.28 -2.16
CA ALA A 16 -6.93 -6.35 -2.65
C ALA A 16 -7.24 -5.22 -3.67
N LEU A 17 -6.88 -3.98 -3.35
CA LEU A 17 -7.06 -2.85 -4.25
C LEU A 17 -6.16 -2.95 -5.49
N LYS A 18 -4.96 -3.51 -5.34
CA LYS A 18 -4.08 -3.72 -6.49
C LYS A 18 -4.63 -4.77 -7.44
N TRP A 19 -5.23 -5.84 -6.93
CA TRP A 19 -5.94 -6.85 -7.75
C TRP A 19 -7.17 -6.28 -8.45
N GLN A 20 -7.84 -5.29 -7.88
CA GLN A 20 -8.91 -4.54 -8.55
C GLN A 20 -8.39 -3.62 -9.68
N GLY A 21 -7.07 -3.52 -9.87
CA GLY A 21 -6.46 -2.73 -10.94
C GLY A 21 -6.19 -1.28 -10.57
N LEU A 22 -6.37 -0.87 -9.31
CA LEU A 22 -6.11 0.51 -8.89
C LEU A 22 -4.62 0.89 -8.99
N SER A 23 -4.38 2.17 -9.21
CA SER A 23 -3.02 2.73 -9.20
C SER A 23 -2.51 2.87 -7.76
N PHE A 24 -1.19 2.87 -7.58
CA PHE A 24 -0.59 3.08 -6.24
C PHE A 24 -0.93 4.43 -5.63
N THR A 25 -1.26 5.43 -6.46
CA THR A 25 -1.70 6.75 -6.00
C THR A 25 -3.11 6.68 -5.42
N ASP A 26 -4.02 5.96 -6.06
CA ASP A 26 -5.39 5.80 -5.56
C ASP A 26 -5.42 4.98 -4.27
N ILE A 27 -4.60 3.93 -4.21
CA ILE A 27 -4.41 3.12 -2.99
C ILE A 27 -3.83 3.96 -1.85
N ALA A 28 -2.87 4.85 -2.15
CA ALA A 28 -2.30 5.78 -1.19
C ALA A 28 -3.35 6.72 -0.58
N THR A 29 -4.21 7.26 -1.43
CA THR A 29 -5.33 8.10 -1.01
C THR A 29 -6.34 7.32 -0.17
N ALA A 30 -6.68 6.09 -0.56
CA ALA A 30 -7.65 5.25 0.13
C ALA A 30 -7.19 4.82 1.54
N ILE A 31 -5.91 4.47 1.70
CA ILE A 31 -5.34 4.00 2.97
C ILE A 31 -4.81 5.17 3.82
N GLY A 32 -4.64 6.36 3.23
CA GLY A 32 -4.03 7.50 3.89
C GLY A 32 -2.53 7.32 4.14
N LYS A 33 -1.86 6.56 3.28
CA LYS A 33 -0.41 6.28 3.36
C LYS A 33 0.30 6.84 2.15
N HIS A 34 1.60 7.11 2.29
CA HIS A 34 2.38 7.61 1.17
C HIS A 34 2.55 6.54 0.08
N ARG A 35 2.42 6.94 -1.19
CA ARG A 35 2.56 6.04 -2.36
C ARG A 35 3.84 5.22 -2.34
N SER A 36 4.97 5.81 -1.91
CA SER A 36 6.26 5.11 -1.88
C SER A 36 6.30 4.02 -0.81
N THR A 37 5.55 4.18 0.29
CA THR A 37 5.45 3.15 1.33
C THR A 37 4.71 1.93 0.78
N ILE A 38 3.60 2.17 0.07
CA ILE A 38 2.81 1.12 -0.59
C ILE A 38 3.63 0.42 -1.68
N TYR A 39 4.34 1.18 -2.51
CA TYR A 39 5.17 0.62 -3.57
C TYR A 39 6.27 -0.30 -3.02
N ARG A 40 6.99 0.14 -1.98
CA ARG A 40 8.01 -0.71 -1.33
C ARG A 40 7.41 -1.95 -0.69
N GLU A 41 6.25 -1.83 -0.04
CA GLU A 41 5.57 -2.98 0.55
C GLU A 41 5.16 -4.01 -0.51
N PHE A 42 4.64 -3.52 -1.64
CA PHE A 42 4.27 -4.37 -2.76
C PHE A 42 5.49 -5.08 -3.34
N GLN A 43 6.59 -4.35 -3.58
CA GLN A 43 7.84 -4.95 -4.06
C GLN A 43 8.43 -5.98 -3.09
N ARG A 44 8.30 -5.79 -1.78
CA ARG A 44 8.75 -6.75 -0.76
C ARG A 44 8.00 -8.08 -0.82
N ASN A 45 6.74 -8.07 -1.24
CA ASN A 45 5.89 -9.26 -1.30
C ASN A 45 5.93 -9.99 -2.66
N THR A 46 6.68 -9.48 -3.65
CA THR A 46 6.80 -10.08 -5.00
C THR A 46 8.10 -10.85 -5.23
N CYS A 47 8.80 -11.28 -4.17
CA CYS A 47 9.97 -12.17 -4.26
C CYS A 47 9.58 -13.64 -4.35
#